data_AF-A0A7V4J1Y8-F1
#
_entry.id   AF-A0A7V4J1Y8-F1
#
_cell.length_a   1.000
_cell.length_b   1.000
_cell.length_c   1.000
_cell.angle_alpha   90.00
_cell.angle_beta   90.00
_cell.angle_gamma   90.00
#
_symmetry.space_group_name_H-M   'P 1'
#
loop_
_entity.id
_entity.type
_entity.pdbx_description
1 polymer ?
#
loop_
_entity_poly.entity_id
_entity_poly.type
_entity_poly.pdbx_seq_one_letter_code
_entity_poly.pdbx_strand_id
1 'polypeptide(L)'
;MNIPDLKSWSERQQVLAIIVLAVFIIFGVSFSILIPLNARRTRLEKEINMMKIQLASKNYLLDEDTLQAKFLEQQELNQKTYDQWTNLVQRIAAISFDQIAPTSRIGHIDFKVAVLAARERLQKKSRALKVTLPRSFGMDAVVRSDEDARELMLQLHALEKLVVLLFDLNVRTVSKAEPLMPVMHKLPESGDAYMEEYPVEVEFLCSYSNFFEFYRSILRPEHVFCVRRLKVQPAPNEKPDVLLVKGVLSALVFVKKPEELKPPAIKVKYTSPLGH
;
A
#
# COMPACT_ATOMS: atom_id res chain seq x y z
N MET A 1 -31.77 -81.40 23.85
CA MET A 1 -31.19 -81.68 22.52
C MET A 1 -30.12 -82.74 22.75
N ASN A 2 -30.36 -83.93 22.24
CA ASN A 2 -29.68 -85.17 22.66
C ASN A 2 -28.20 -85.18 22.26
N ILE A 3 -27.34 -85.44 23.23
CA ILE A 3 -25.93 -85.79 23.00
C ILE A 3 -25.93 -87.29 22.66
N PRO A 4 -25.55 -87.72 21.45
CA PRO A 4 -25.45 -89.13 21.14
C PRO A 4 -24.28 -89.77 21.89
N ASP A 5 -24.56 -90.94 22.44
CA ASP A 5 -23.70 -91.76 23.30
C ASP A 5 -22.51 -92.31 22.47
N LEU A 6 -21.30 -91.79 22.72
CA LEU A 6 -20.08 -92.05 21.94
C LEU A 6 -19.35 -93.34 22.36
N LYS A 7 -20.08 -94.37 22.79
CA LYS A 7 -19.49 -95.58 23.43
C LYS A 7 -19.33 -96.80 22.51
N SER A 8 -19.50 -96.67 21.19
CA SER A 8 -19.35 -97.83 20.26
C SER A 8 -18.66 -97.52 18.92
N TRP A 9 -17.81 -96.50 18.85
CA TRP A 9 -17.10 -96.13 17.61
C TRP A 9 -15.63 -96.56 17.65
N SER A 10 -15.13 -97.15 16.56
CA SER A 10 -13.72 -97.56 16.48
C SER A 10 -12.79 -96.35 16.55
N GLU A 11 -11.58 -96.50 17.10
CA GLU A 11 -10.62 -95.41 17.35
C GLU A 11 -10.41 -94.49 16.13
N ARG A 12 -10.51 -95.03 14.92
CA ARG A 12 -10.40 -94.26 13.66
C ARG A 12 -11.54 -93.27 13.44
N GLN A 13 -12.75 -93.59 13.89
CA GLN A 13 -13.93 -92.72 13.77
C GLN A 13 -13.93 -91.60 14.84
N GLN A 14 -13.40 -91.86 16.03
CA GLN A 14 -13.22 -90.82 17.06
C GLN A 14 -12.19 -89.77 16.63
N VAL A 15 -11.05 -90.19 16.07
CA VAL A 15 -10.04 -89.26 15.56
C VAL A 15 -10.60 -88.42 14.41
N LEU A 16 -11.35 -89.03 13.48
CA LEU A 16 -11.96 -88.31 12.37
C LEU A 16 -13.00 -87.28 12.84
N ALA A 17 -13.80 -87.62 13.85
CA ALA A 17 -14.79 -86.71 14.44
C ALA A 17 -14.14 -85.49 15.12
N ILE A 18 -13.02 -85.68 15.83
CA ILE A 18 -12.27 -84.57 16.46
C ILE A 18 -11.67 -83.64 15.42
N ILE A 19 -11.12 -84.18 14.32
CA ILE A 19 -10.56 -83.37 13.23
C ILE A 19 -11.66 -82.53 12.56
N VAL A 20 -12.81 -83.14 12.27
CA VAL A 20 -13.94 -82.43 11.66
C VAL A 20 -14.47 -81.34 12.60
N LEU A 21 -14.56 -81.61 13.90
CA LEU A 21 -14.95 -80.62 14.90
C LEU A 21 -13.96 -79.46 14.98
N ALA A 22 -12.65 -79.75 14.98
CA ALA A 22 -11.61 -78.73 15.02
C ALA A 22 -11.64 -77.82 13.78
N VAL A 23 -11.84 -78.39 12.58
CA VAL A 23 -12.03 -77.61 11.35
C VAL A 23 -13.28 -76.74 11.44
N PHE A 24 -14.38 -77.26 11.99
CA PHE A 24 -15.61 -76.48 12.18
C PHE A 24 -15.42 -75.31 13.15
N ILE A 25 -14.68 -75.50 14.23
CA ILE A 25 -14.36 -74.44 15.21
C ILE A 25 -13.48 -73.36 14.57
N ILE A 26 -12.42 -73.75 13.85
CA ILE A 26 -11.53 -72.81 13.15
C ILE A 26 -12.31 -72.00 12.11
N PHE A 27 -13.18 -72.66 11.35
CA PHE A 27 -14.00 -72.02 10.33
C PHE A 27 -15.03 -71.07 10.97
N GLY A 28 -15.66 -71.47 12.07
CA GLY A 28 -16.60 -70.65 12.84
C GLY A 28 -15.94 -69.39 13.41
N VAL A 29 -14.74 -69.51 13.98
CA VAL A 29 -13.98 -68.37 14.52
C VAL A 29 -13.54 -67.42 13.40
N SER A 30 -13.03 -67.97 12.29
CA SER A 30 -12.61 -67.16 11.14
C SER A 30 -13.78 -66.39 10.53
N PHE A 31 -14.92 -67.04 10.34
CA PHE A 31 -16.11 -66.43 9.76
C PHE A 31 -16.77 -65.42 10.70
N SER A 32 -16.83 -65.71 12.00
CA SER A 32 -17.53 -64.84 12.97
C SER A 32 -16.70 -63.65 13.45
N ILE A 33 -15.37 -63.71 13.42
CA ILE A 33 -14.50 -62.67 14.02
C ILE A 33 -13.60 -62.01 12.97
N LEU A 34 -12.84 -62.79 12.18
CA LEU A 34 -11.82 -62.22 11.29
C LEU A 34 -12.44 -61.50 10.08
N ILE A 35 -13.48 -62.07 9.47
CA ILE A 35 -14.17 -61.46 8.33
C ILE A 35 -14.84 -60.13 8.69
N PRO A 36 -15.66 -60.01 9.76
CA PRO A 36 -16.28 -58.73 10.09
C PRO A 36 -15.27 -57.67 10.54
N LEU A 37 -14.15 -58.05 11.18
CA LEU A 37 -13.09 -57.10 11.54
C LEU A 37 -12.37 -56.54 10.31
N ASN A 38 -12.02 -57.38 9.34
CA ASN A 38 -11.40 -56.92 8.09
C ASN A 38 -12.38 -56.09 7.23
N ALA A 39 -13.67 -56.44 7.23
CA ALA A 39 -14.71 -55.64 6.57
C ALA A 39 -14.87 -54.26 7.24
N ARG A 40 -14.79 -54.18 8.57
CA ARG A 40 -14.81 -52.90 9.30
C ARG A 40 -13.56 -52.06 9.00
N ARG A 41 -12.38 -52.68 9.00
CA ARG A 41 -11.13 -51.99 8.67
C ARG A 41 -11.15 -51.37 7.27
N THR A 42 -11.57 -52.15 6.28
CA THR A 42 -11.65 -51.66 4.88
C THR A 42 -12.73 -50.58 4.69
N ARG A 43 -13.83 -50.62 5.45
CA ARG A 43 -14.82 -49.53 5.47
C ARG A 43 -14.24 -48.24 6.08
N LEU A 44 -13.54 -48.33 7.20
CA LEU A 44 -12.89 -47.18 7.85
C LEU A 44 -11.81 -46.56 6.96
N GLU A 45 -10.99 -47.38 6.29
CA GLU A 45 -9.99 -46.88 5.33
C GLU A 45 -10.65 -46.16 4.15
N LYS A 46 -11.78 -46.66 3.65
CA LYS A 46 -12.57 -45.98 2.61
C LYS A 46 -13.19 -44.68 3.09
N GLU A 47 -13.73 -44.63 4.31
CA GLU A 47 -14.26 -43.40 4.90
C GLU A 47 -13.17 -42.35 5.11
N ILE A 48 -11.99 -42.73 5.61
CA ILE A 48 -10.84 -41.83 5.75
C ILE A 48 -10.42 -41.28 4.38
N ASN A 49 -10.32 -42.14 3.36
CA ASN A 49 -9.96 -41.68 2.02
C ASN A 49 -11.04 -40.79 1.39
N MET A 50 -12.32 -41.10 1.60
CA MET A 50 -13.41 -40.24 1.14
C MET A 50 -13.40 -38.89 1.87
N MET A 51 -13.16 -38.86 3.19
CA MET A 51 -13.02 -37.61 3.94
C MET A 51 -11.82 -36.80 3.45
N LYS A 52 -10.68 -37.45 3.18
CA LYS A 52 -9.51 -36.78 2.58
C LYS A 52 -9.82 -36.17 1.21
N ILE A 53 -10.51 -36.91 0.34
CA ILE A 53 -10.91 -36.42 -0.99
C ILE A 53 -11.94 -35.29 -0.87
N GLN A 54 -12.93 -35.41 0.03
CA GLN A 54 -13.92 -34.37 0.27
C GLN A 54 -13.28 -33.09 0.82
N LEU A 55 -12.34 -33.21 1.76
CA LEU A 55 -11.61 -32.08 2.31
C LEU A 55 -10.65 -31.44 1.30
N ALA A 56 -10.02 -32.24 0.44
CA ALA A 56 -9.22 -31.75 -0.69
C ALA A 56 -10.09 -31.02 -1.73
N SER A 57 -11.27 -31.55 -2.05
CA SER A 57 -12.22 -30.90 -2.98
C SER A 57 -12.80 -29.59 -2.44
N LYS A 58 -12.79 -29.40 -1.11
CA LYS A 58 -13.27 -28.19 -0.45
C LYS A 58 -12.15 -27.21 -0.06
N ASN A 59 -10.91 -27.40 -0.53
CA ASN A 59 -9.74 -26.56 -0.19
C ASN A 59 -9.45 -26.40 1.32
N TYR A 60 -10.01 -27.27 2.19
CA TYR A 60 -9.80 -27.21 3.65
C TYR A 60 -8.58 -28.01 4.13
N LEU A 61 -7.99 -28.84 3.27
CA LEU A 61 -6.67 -29.46 3.50
C LEU A 61 -5.61 -28.71 2.72
N LEU A 62 -5.41 -27.43 3.04
CA LEU A 62 -4.10 -26.84 2.80
C LEU A 62 -3.23 -27.39 3.92
N ASP A 63 -2.28 -28.25 3.54
CA ASP A 63 -1.22 -28.73 4.43
C ASP A 63 -0.58 -27.53 5.15
N GLU A 64 -0.18 -27.69 6.41
CA GLU A 64 0.38 -26.58 7.22
C GLU A 64 1.54 -25.91 6.48
N ASP A 65 2.36 -26.72 5.81
CA ASP A 65 3.46 -26.30 4.94
C ASP A 65 2.99 -25.42 3.77
N THR A 66 1.83 -25.73 3.16
CA THR A 66 1.29 -24.92 2.05
C THR A 66 0.67 -23.61 2.52
N LEU A 67 0.07 -23.58 3.72
CA LEU A 67 -0.41 -22.34 4.33
C LEU A 67 0.76 -21.45 4.75
N GLN A 68 1.81 -22.04 5.32
CA GLN A 68 3.02 -21.33 5.70
C GLN A 68 3.73 -20.77 4.46
N ALA A 69 3.85 -21.55 3.38
CA ALA A 69 4.39 -21.09 2.10
C ALA A 69 3.59 -19.91 1.52
N LYS A 70 2.25 -20.01 1.48
CA LYS A 70 1.38 -18.90 1.02
C LYS A 70 1.45 -17.67 1.91
N PHE A 71 1.57 -17.86 3.23
CA PHE A 71 1.73 -16.76 4.17
C PHE A 71 3.05 -16.02 3.96
N LEU A 72 4.15 -16.76 3.78
CA LEU A 72 5.47 -16.20 3.46
C LEU A 72 5.45 -15.48 2.12
N GLU A 73 4.86 -16.08 1.08
CA GLU A 73 4.69 -15.45 -0.23
C GLU A 73 3.90 -14.14 -0.14
N GLN A 74 2.79 -14.13 0.60
CA GLN A 74 1.99 -12.93 0.82
C GLN A 74 2.77 -11.87 1.61
N GLN A 75 3.58 -12.29 2.58
CA GLN A 75 4.42 -11.39 3.36
C GLN A 75 5.51 -10.76 2.50
N GLU A 76 6.18 -11.53 1.64
CA GLU A 76 7.16 -11.02 0.67
C GLU A 76 6.52 -10.06 -0.33
N LEU A 77 5.33 -10.40 -0.86
CA LEU A 77 4.62 -9.56 -1.80
C LEU A 77 4.22 -8.23 -1.14
N ASN A 78 3.69 -8.27 0.08
CA ASN A 78 3.38 -7.09 0.86
C ASN A 78 4.65 -6.23 1.09
N GLN A 79 5.77 -6.84 1.49
CA GLN A 79 7.04 -6.12 1.66
C GLN A 79 7.47 -5.41 0.37
N LYS A 80 7.44 -6.11 -0.77
CA LYS A 80 7.74 -5.52 -2.08
C LYS A 80 6.81 -4.35 -2.40
N THR A 81 5.51 -4.47 -2.13
CA THR A 81 4.56 -3.36 -2.31
C THR A 81 4.89 -2.18 -1.40
N TYR A 82 5.29 -2.41 -0.14
CA TYR A 82 5.74 -1.35 0.76
C TYR A 82 7.00 -0.64 0.29
N ASP A 83 7.98 -1.40 -0.22
CA ASP A 83 9.21 -0.82 -0.73
C ASP A 83 8.93 0.03 -1.99
N GLN A 84 8.08 -0.47 -2.88
CA GLN A 84 7.62 0.28 -4.05
C GLN A 84 6.88 1.56 -3.64
N TRP A 85 5.95 1.46 -2.69
CA TRP A 85 5.22 2.62 -2.17
C TRP A 85 6.16 3.65 -1.54
N THR A 86 7.11 3.22 -0.71
CA THR A 86 8.08 4.10 -0.05
C THR A 86 8.95 4.82 -1.06
N ASN A 87 9.44 4.10 -2.07
CA ASN A 87 10.22 4.67 -3.17
C ASN A 87 9.39 5.66 -4.00
N LEU A 88 8.11 5.37 -4.25
CA LEU A 88 7.21 6.28 -4.97
C LEU A 88 6.93 7.55 -4.17
N VAL A 89 6.65 7.43 -2.87
CA VAL A 89 6.42 8.58 -1.98
C VAL A 89 7.65 9.48 -1.97
N GLN A 90 8.85 8.93 -1.81
CA GLN A 90 10.09 9.73 -1.84
C GLN A 90 10.31 10.41 -3.19
N ARG A 91 9.94 9.75 -4.30
CA ARG A 91 10.10 10.30 -5.65
C ARG A 91 9.07 11.36 -6.01
N ILE A 92 7.90 11.37 -5.36
CA ILE A 92 6.75 12.20 -5.72
C ILE A 92 6.55 13.34 -4.70
N ALA A 93 7.03 13.19 -3.47
CA ALA A 93 6.93 14.21 -2.44
C ALA A 93 7.63 15.50 -2.88
N ALA A 94 6.85 16.58 -2.98
CA ALA A 94 7.39 17.90 -3.30
C ALA A 94 8.12 18.52 -2.10
N ILE A 95 7.72 18.15 -0.88
CA ILE A 95 8.34 18.58 0.37
C ILE A 95 8.67 17.32 1.18
N SER A 96 9.92 17.21 1.62
CA SER A 96 10.38 16.04 2.37
C SER A 96 9.77 16.00 3.77
N PHE A 97 9.48 14.80 4.28
CA PHE A 97 8.93 14.60 5.63
C PHE A 97 9.76 15.31 6.72
N ASP A 98 11.09 15.33 6.59
CA ASP A 98 11.97 15.97 7.58
C ASP A 98 11.84 17.50 7.63
N GLN A 99 11.36 18.13 6.54
CA GLN A 99 11.02 19.56 6.49
C GLN A 99 9.64 19.84 7.08
N ILE A 100 8.80 18.81 7.19
CA ILE A 100 7.43 18.85 7.73
C ILE A 100 7.40 18.44 9.21
N ALA A 101 8.48 17.81 9.70
CA ALA A 101 8.59 17.27 11.05
C ALA A 101 8.11 18.31 12.10
N PRO A 102 7.44 17.86 13.18
CA PRO A 102 6.80 18.73 14.18
C PRO A 102 7.84 19.36 15.13
N THR A 103 8.96 19.84 14.59
CA THR A 103 9.95 20.60 15.34
C THR A 103 9.45 22.03 15.46
N SER A 104 8.81 22.27 16.61
CA SER A 104 8.25 23.54 17.09
C SER A 104 6.94 23.96 16.43
N ARG A 105 5.99 24.40 17.25
CA ARG A 105 4.78 25.10 16.81
C ARG A 105 5.24 26.32 16.03
N ILE A 106 5.21 26.25 14.70
CA ILE A 106 5.51 27.39 13.84
C ILE A 106 4.53 28.49 14.24
N GLY A 107 5.04 29.58 14.78
CA GLY A 107 4.21 30.70 15.19
C GLY A 107 3.83 31.58 14.01
N HIS A 108 2.75 32.37 14.16
CA HIS A 108 2.40 33.40 13.18
C HIS A 108 3.54 34.42 12.95
N ILE A 109 4.42 34.61 13.95
CA ILE A 109 5.61 35.47 13.84
C ILE A 109 6.65 34.84 12.90
N ASP A 110 6.94 33.54 13.07
CA ASP A 110 7.87 32.82 12.20
C ASP A 110 7.40 32.85 10.75
N PHE A 111 6.08 32.75 10.54
CA PHE A 111 5.50 32.92 9.21
C PHE A 111 5.71 34.30 8.60
N LYS A 112 5.45 35.36 9.36
CA LYS A 112 5.69 36.73 8.89
C LYS A 112 7.13 36.94 8.47
N VAL A 113 8.07 36.48 9.28
CA VAL A 113 9.51 36.61 9.00
C VAL A 113 9.88 35.84 7.73
N ALA A 114 9.38 34.60 7.58
CA ALA A 114 9.67 33.78 6.42
C ALA A 114 9.09 34.37 5.11
N VAL A 115 7.86 34.90 5.11
CA VAL A 115 7.28 35.55 3.93
C VAL A 115 8.11 36.75 3.50
N LEU A 116 8.53 37.59 4.46
CA LEU A 116 9.37 38.75 4.17
C LEU A 116 10.74 38.34 3.63
N ALA A 117 11.37 37.33 4.24
CA ALA A 117 12.66 36.79 3.80
C ALA A 117 12.57 36.16 2.40
N ALA A 118 11.51 35.38 2.13
CA ALA A 118 11.26 34.79 0.82
C ALA A 118 11.03 35.87 -0.24
N ARG A 119 10.23 36.89 0.08
CA ARG A 119 9.98 38.04 -0.81
C ARG A 119 11.28 38.76 -1.17
N GLU A 120 12.13 39.06 -0.20
CA GLU A 120 13.42 39.70 -0.44
C GLU A 120 14.34 38.84 -1.32
N ARG A 121 14.47 37.55 -0.98
CA ARG A 121 15.29 36.58 -1.74
C ARG A 121 14.85 36.47 -3.19
N LEU A 122 13.54 36.31 -3.41
CA LEU A 122 12.98 36.14 -4.76
C LEU A 122 13.03 37.44 -5.56
N GLN A 123 12.80 38.60 -4.95
CA GLN A 123 12.98 39.88 -5.63
C GLN A 123 14.45 40.10 -6.03
N LYS A 124 15.41 39.76 -5.15
CA LYS A 124 16.84 39.83 -5.47
C LYS A 124 17.20 38.92 -6.64
N LYS A 125 16.71 37.67 -6.64
CA LYS A 125 16.93 36.70 -7.74
C LYS A 125 16.26 37.14 -9.04
N SER A 126 15.02 37.64 -8.98
CA SER A 126 14.28 38.21 -10.12
C SER A 126 15.05 39.38 -10.76
N ARG A 127 15.59 40.31 -9.97
CA ARG A 127 16.40 41.43 -10.46
C ARG A 127 17.70 40.95 -11.12
N ALA A 128 18.38 39.97 -10.52
CA ALA A 128 19.60 39.40 -11.08
C ALA A 128 19.36 38.73 -12.43
N LEU A 129 18.23 38.03 -12.58
CA LEU A 129 17.85 37.31 -13.80
C LEU A 129 17.03 38.16 -14.78
N LYS A 130 16.76 39.44 -14.47
CA LYS A 130 15.93 40.36 -15.26
C LYS A 130 14.51 39.82 -15.54
N VAL A 131 13.99 38.97 -14.66
CA VAL A 131 12.63 38.42 -14.75
C VAL A 131 11.67 39.32 -13.98
N THR A 132 10.52 39.67 -14.56
CA THR A 132 9.50 40.44 -13.83
C THR A 132 8.69 39.54 -12.92
N LEU A 133 8.61 39.88 -11.62
CA LEU A 133 7.81 39.20 -10.60
C LEU A 133 6.81 40.18 -9.97
N PRO A 134 5.57 39.78 -9.63
CA PRO A 134 4.61 40.64 -8.94
C PRO A 134 5.10 41.00 -7.54
N ARG A 135 4.84 42.24 -7.09
CA ARG A 135 5.36 42.75 -5.80
C ARG A 135 4.88 41.97 -4.58
N SER A 136 3.62 41.52 -4.60
CA SER A 136 2.98 40.80 -3.49
C SER A 136 3.35 39.33 -3.42
N PHE A 137 3.94 38.74 -4.48
CA PHE A 137 4.26 37.31 -4.54
C PHE A 137 3.05 36.42 -4.19
N GLY A 138 1.82 36.88 -4.47
CA GLY A 138 0.57 36.16 -4.21
C GLY A 138 0.25 35.75 -2.77
N MET A 139 1.12 36.05 -1.81
CA MET A 139 0.93 35.74 -0.39
C MET A 139 1.29 36.96 0.46
N ASP A 140 0.36 37.35 1.33
CA ASP A 140 0.56 38.46 2.25
C ASP A 140 1.18 37.96 3.57
N ALA A 141 1.88 38.85 4.26
CA ALA A 141 2.38 38.58 5.62
C ALA A 141 1.29 38.76 6.68
N VAL A 142 0.06 39.13 6.29
CA VAL A 142 -1.07 39.23 7.20
C VAL A 142 -1.64 37.82 7.41
N VAL A 143 -1.53 37.33 8.65
CA VAL A 143 -2.12 36.05 9.07
C VAL A 143 -3.32 36.34 9.95
N ARG A 144 -4.45 35.71 9.66
CA ARG A 144 -5.65 35.80 10.49
C ARG A 144 -5.52 34.85 11.68
N SER A 145 -6.13 35.20 12.82
CA SER A 145 -5.99 34.42 14.05
C SER A 145 -6.55 32.99 13.97
N ASP A 146 -7.40 32.71 12.99
CA ASP A 146 -8.02 31.41 12.70
C ASP A 146 -7.20 30.53 11.73
N GLU A 147 -6.11 31.03 11.15
CA GLU A 147 -5.29 30.30 10.18
C GLU A 147 -4.17 29.50 10.85
N ASP A 148 -3.95 28.27 10.38
CA ASP A 148 -2.84 27.41 10.81
C ASP A 148 -1.52 27.87 10.15
N ALA A 149 -0.58 28.35 10.97
CA ALA A 149 0.75 28.76 10.52
C ALA A 149 1.54 27.63 9.82
N ARG A 150 1.31 26.36 10.18
CA ARG A 150 1.95 25.22 9.51
C ARG A 150 1.48 25.12 8.06
N GLU A 151 0.17 25.23 7.85
CA GLU A 151 -0.44 25.17 6.52
C GLU A 151 0.07 26.30 5.64
N LEU A 152 0.09 27.53 6.18
CA LEU A 152 0.61 28.71 5.50
C LEU A 152 2.11 28.56 5.15
N MET A 153 2.91 27.94 6.02
CA MET A 153 4.31 27.62 5.72
C MET A 153 4.46 26.69 4.52
N LEU A 154 3.67 25.62 4.48
CA LEU A 154 3.73 24.64 3.40
C LEU A 154 3.28 25.25 2.07
N GLN A 155 2.26 26.12 2.09
CA GLN A 155 1.89 26.94 0.94
C GLN A 155 3.04 27.86 0.48
N LEU A 156 3.70 28.55 1.42
CA LEU A 156 4.84 29.41 1.11
C LEU A 156 5.98 28.63 0.47
N HIS A 157 6.32 27.46 1.01
CA HIS A 157 7.36 26.59 0.44
C HIS A 157 7.00 26.06 -0.95
N ALA A 158 5.76 25.63 -1.17
CA ALA A 158 5.29 25.20 -2.49
C ALA A 158 5.42 26.33 -3.52
N LEU A 159 5.03 27.54 -3.13
CA LEU A 159 5.09 28.74 -3.96
C LEU A 159 6.54 29.18 -4.24
N GLU A 160 7.40 29.22 -3.22
CA GLU A 160 8.83 29.54 -3.39
C GLU A 160 9.50 28.56 -4.34
N LYS A 161 9.30 27.25 -4.13
CA LYS A 161 9.91 26.21 -4.96
C LYS A 161 9.49 26.33 -6.43
N LEU A 162 8.20 26.61 -6.68
CA LEU A 162 7.69 26.79 -8.03
C LEU A 162 8.28 28.05 -8.70
N VAL A 163 8.34 29.18 -8.00
CA VAL A 163 8.89 30.41 -8.58
C VAL A 163 10.39 30.32 -8.80
N VAL A 164 11.12 29.67 -7.90
CA VAL A 164 12.54 29.34 -8.10
C VAL A 164 12.74 28.52 -9.37
N LEU A 165 11.92 27.47 -9.58
CA LEU A 165 11.96 26.66 -10.79
C LEU A 165 11.71 27.50 -12.06
N LEU A 166 10.70 28.38 -12.03
CA LEU A 166 10.43 29.29 -13.15
C LEU A 166 11.61 30.20 -13.46
N PHE A 167 12.31 30.69 -12.43
CA PHE A 167 13.52 31.49 -12.60
C PHE A 167 14.68 30.70 -13.21
N ASP A 168 14.89 29.46 -12.78
CA ASP A 168 15.96 28.61 -13.31
C ASP A 168 15.75 28.28 -14.79
N LEU A 169 14.50 28.31 -15.25
CA LEU A 169 14.11 28.10 -16.64
C LEU A 169 14.10 29.40 -17.47
N ASN A 170 14.59 30.51 -16.91
CA ASN A 170 14.66 31.82 -17.56
C ASN A 170 13.32 32.25 -18.19
N VAL A 171 12.21 32.11 -17.46
CA VAL A 171 10.93 32.69 -17.91
C VAL A 171 11.05 34.22 -17.98
N ARG A 172 10.40 34.86 -18.94
CA ARG A 172 10.52 36.33 -19.12
C ARG A 172 9.79 37.09 -18.02
N THR A 173 8.55 36.66 -17.75
CA THR A 173 7.63 37.37 -16.87
C THR A 173 6.77 36.37 -16.15
N VAL A 174 6.66 36.53 -14.84
CA VAL A 174 5.65 35.87 -14.02
C VAL A 174 4.61 36.93 -13.71
N SER A 175 3.40 36.75 -14.25
CA SER A 175 2.30 37.70 -14.10
C SER A 175 1.46 37.40 -12.86
N LYS A 176 1.32 36.11 -12.53
CA LYS A 176 0.56 35.62 -11.38
C LYS A 176 1.26 34.43 -10.76
N ALA A 177 1.31 34.38 -9.44
CA ALA A 177 1.78 33.24 -8.66
C ALA A 177 1.11 33.30 -7.29
N GLU A 178 0.01 32.56 -7.11
CA GLU A 178 -0.86 32.65 -5.93
C GLU A 178 -1.15 31.24 -5.38
N PRO A 179 -0.99 31.01 -4.06
CA PRO A 179 -1.38 29.76 -3.45
C PRO A 179 -2.91 29.65 -3.40
N LEU A 180 -3.43 28.44 -3.60
CA LEU A 180 -4.85 28.09 -3.49
C LEU A 180 -5.09 27.30 -2.20
N MET A 181 -6.37 27.10 -1.86
CA MET A 181 -6.76 26.32 -0.68
C MET A 181 -6.19 24.89 -0.75
N PRO A 182 -5.57 24.39 0.33
CA PRO A 182 -5.04 23.05 0.37
C PRO A 182 -6.13 21.99 0.27
N VAL A 183 -5.77 20.83 -0.29
CA VAL A 183 -6.68 19.69 -0.43
C VAL A 183 -6.16 18.54 0.40
N MET A 184 -6.92 18.16 1.42
CA MET A 184 -6.60 17.04 2.28
C MET A 184 -7.21 15.75 1.73
N HIS A 185 -6.37 14.73 1.55
CA HIS A 185 -6.78 13.38 1.14
C HIS A 185 -6.79 12.44 2.33
N LYS A 186 -7.93 11.77 2.50
CA LYS A 186 -8.20 10.89 3.63
C LYS A 186 -8.34 9.45 3.17
N LEU A 187 -7.90 8.52 4.02
CA LEU A 187 -8.09 7.09 3.78
C LEU A 187 -9.60 6.75 3.88
N PRO A 188 -10.16 5.98 2.94
CA PRO A 188 -11.58 5.63 2.95
C PRO A 188 -12.03 4.89 4.22
N GLU A 189 -11.17 4.05 4.78
CA GLU A 189 -11.52 3.16 5.90
C GLU A 189 -11.39 3.84 7.27
N SER A 190 -10.30 4.58 7.51
CA SER A 190 -10.04 5.22 8.82
C SER A 190 -10.43 6.69 8.88
N GLY A 191 -10.60 7.36 7.73
CA GLY A 191 -10.78 8.82 7.67
C GLY A 191 -9.51 9.62 7.99
N ASP A 192 -8.39 8.96 8.23
CA ASP A 192 -7.12 9.62 8.52
C ASP A 192 -6.55 10.32 7.29
N ALA A 193 -6.01 11.53 7.49
CA ALA A 193 -5.26 12.22 6.45
C ALA A 193 -3.96 11.46 6.14
N TYR A 194 -3.74 11.13 4.87
CA TYR A 194 -2.49 10.50 4.41
C TYR A 194 -1.66 11.43 3.53
N MET A 195 -2.30 12.36 2.82
CA MET A 195 -1.65 13.29 1.90
C MET A 195 -2.36 14.64 1.90
N GLU A 196 -1.58 15.72 1.84
CA GLU A 196 -2.03 17.09 1.67
C GLU A 196 -1.50 17.60 0.31
N GLU A 197 -2.36 18.25 -0.46
CA GLU A 197 -1.95 18.97 -1.67
C GLU A 197 -1.96 20.47 -1.44
N TYR A 198 -0.91 21.12 -1.92
CA TYR A 198 -0.76 22.57 -1.90
C TYR A 198 -0.76 23.11 -3.33
N PRO A 199 -1.94 23.41 -3.89
CA PRO A 199 -2.08 23.94 -5.24
C PRO A 199 -1.61 25.40 -5.33
N VAL A 200 -0.90 25.72 -6.40
CA VAL A 200 -0.44 27.06 -6.74
C VAL A 200 -0.90 27.40 -8.15
N GLU A 201 -1.61 28.52 -8.29
CA GLU A 201 -1.99 29.09 -9.57
C GLU A 201 -0.86 29.97 -10.09
N VAL A 202 -0.42 29.71 -11.33
CA VAL A 202 0.63 30.49 -11.99
C VAL A 202 0.24 30.93 -13.38
N GLU A 203 0.72 32.12 -13.73
CA GLU A 203 0.67 32.68 -15.06
C GLU A 203 2.03 33.27 -15.43
N PHE A 204 2.63 32.77 -16.51
CA PHE A 204 3.94 33.23 -16.95
C PHE A 204 4.11 33.20 -18.48
N LEU A 205 5.07 33.99 -18.94
CA LEU A 205 5.49 34.08 -20.34
C LEU A 205 6.83 33.38 -20.54
N CYS A 206 6.88 32.43 -21.48
CA CYS A 206 8.09 31.68 -21.81
C CYS A 206 8.19 31.42 -23.32
N SER A 207 9.38 31.03 -23.79
CA SER A 207 9.53 30.50 -25.15
C SER A 207 9.04 29.05 -25.22
N TYR A 208 8.76 28.57 -26.44
CA TYR A 208 8.42 27.17 -26.68
C TYR A 208 9.45 26.19 -26.08
N SER A 209 10.76 26.45 -26.26
CA SER A 209 11.84 25.62 -25.69
C SER A 209 11.75 25.52 -24.16
N ASN A 210 11.56 26.66 -23.49
CA ASN A 210 11.57 26.74 -22.04
C ASN A 210 10.29 26.13 -21.45
N PHE A 211 9.19 26.12 -22.19
CA PHE A 211 7.97 25.40 -21.78
C PHE A 211 8.18 23.88 -21.72
N PHE A 212 8.86 23.28 -22.70
CA PHE A 212 9.15 21.84 -22.65
C PHE A 212 10.13 21.50 -21.52
N GLU A 213 11.14 22.34 -21.31
CA GLU A 213 12.06 22.16 -20.19
C GLU A 213 11.35 22.37 -18.84
N PHE A 214 10.40 23.30 -18.75
CA PHE A 214 9.51 23.45 -17.60
C PHE A 214 8.74 22.16 -17.32
N TYR A 215 8.04 21.64 -18.33
CA TYR A 215 7.23 20.44 -18.19
C TYR A 215 8.06 19.21 -17.81
N ARG A 216 9.29 19.10 -18.32
CA ARG A 216 10.23 18.06 -17.90
C ARG A 216 10.71 18.24 -16.47
N SER A 217 10.99 19.47 -16.07
CA SER A 217 11.56 19.78 -14.76
C SER A 217 10.56 19.52 -13.63
N ILE A 218 9.28 19.83 -13.82
CA ILE A 218 8.23 19.56 -12.82
C ILE A 218 7.99 18.06 -12.56
N LEU A 219 8.53 17.17 -13.41
CA LEU A 219 8.44 15.72 -13.25
C LEU A 219 9.71 15.11 -12.63
N ARG A 220 10.75 15.92 -12.39
CA ARG A 220 11.99 15.45 -11.75
C ARG A 220 11.77 15.31 -10.24
N PRO A 221 12.40 14.33 -9.57
CA PRO A 221 12.24 14.09 -8.13
C PRO A 221 12.51 15.32 -7.26
N GLU A 222 13.41 16.20 -7.70
CA GLU A 222 13.76 17.43 -6.98
C GLU A 222 12.65 18.49 -7.01
N HIS A 223 11.78 18.49 -8.03
CA HIS A 223 10.84 19.57 -8.33
C HIS A 223 9.44 19.04 -8.67
N VAL A 224 9.01 17.95 -8.03
CA VAL A 224 7.74 17.32 -8.39
C VAL A 224 6.56 18.26 -8.14
N PHE A 225 5.81 18.54 -9.21
CA PHE A 225 4.52 19.20 -9.15
C PHE A 225 3.51 18.42 -10.00
N CYS A 226 2.33 18.18 -9.44
CA CYS A 226 1.21 17.59 -10.16
C CYS A 226 0.46 18.67 -10.94
N VAL A 227 0.35 18.50 -12.26
CA VAL A 227 -0.39 19.43 -13.12
C VAL A 227 -1.88 19.12 -13.00
N ARG A 228 -2.65 20.02 -12.37
CA ARG A 228 -4.11 19.91 -12.30
C ARG A 228 -4.79 20.49 -13.53
N ARG A 229 -4.37 21.69 -13.93
CA ARG A 229 -4.89 22.41 -15.09
C ARG A 229 -3.73 23.12 -15.75
N LEU A 230 -3.66 23.06 -17.07
CA LEU A 230 -2.66 23.77 -17.85
C LEU A 230 -3.29 24.25 -19.15
N LYS A 231 -3.27 25.55 -19.36
CA LYS A 231 -3.71 26.20 -20.59
C LYS A 231 -2.52 26.92 -21.18
N VAL A 232 -2.14 26.52 -22.39
CA VAL A 232 -1.04 27.11 -23.14
C VAL A 232 -1.63 27.82 -24.35
N GLN A 233 -1.28 29.09 -24.52
CA GLN A 233 -1.78 29.92 -25.60
C GLN A 233 -0.62 30.75 -26.16
N PRO A 234 -0.64 31.13 -27.44
CA PRO A 234 0.26 32.18 -27.93
C PRO A 234 0.05 33.45 -27.12
N ALA A 235 1.13 34.12 -26.76
CA ALA A 235 1.04 35.34 -25.96
C ALA A 235 0.43 36.48 -26.80
N PRO A 236 -0.64 37.14 -26.32
CA PRO A 236 -1.25 38.25 -27.05
C PRO A 236 -0.27 39.43 -27.12
N ASN A 237 -0.04 39.96 -28.31
CA ASN A 237 0.87 41.09 -28.61
C ASN A 237 2.38 40.80 -28.45
N GLU A 238 2.78 39.54 -28.36
CA GLU A 238 4.19 39.12 -28.31
C GLU A 238 4.60 38.41 -29.60
N LYS A 239 5.91 38.11 -29.72
CA LYS A 239 6.42 37.29 -30.84
C LYS A 239 5.72 35.92 -30.87
N PRO A 240 5.51 35.31 -32.05
CA PRO A 240 4.79 34.03 -32.19
C PRO A 240 5.44 32.87 -31.40
N ASP A 241 6.72 32.97 -31.06
CA ASP A 241 7.45 31.94 -30.30
C ASP A 241 7.27 32.07 -28.77
N VAL A 242 6.52 33.07 -28.31
CA VAL A 242 6.24 33.31 -26.89
C VAL A 242 4.87 32.75 -26.52
N LEU A 243 4.86 31.93 -25.48
CA LEU A 243 3.68 31.29 -24.95
C LEU A 243 3.27 31.96 -23.64
N LEU A 244 1.96 32.19 -23.52
CA LEU A 244 1.29 32.47 -22.26
C LEU A 244 0.80 31.15 -21.66
N VAL A 245 1.40 30.79 -20.53
CA VAL A 245 1.07 29.57 -19.79
C VAL A 245 0.30 29.98 -18.55
N LYS A 246 -0.92 29.42 -18.40
CA LYS A 246 -1.74 29.55 -17.20
C LYS A 246 -2.00 28.16 -16.65
N GLY A 247 -1.70 27.92 -15.38
CA GLY A 247 -1.88 26.59 -14.82
C GLY A 247 -2.04 26.56 -13.31
N VAL A 248 -2.54 25.43 -12.83
CA VAL A 248 -2.60 25.09 -11.40
C VAL A 248 -1.74 23.86 -11.18
N LEU A 249 -0.72 24.01 -10.34
CA LEU A 249 0.28 23.00 -10.03
C LEU A 249 0.22 22.68 -8.54
N SER A 250 0.06 21.41 -8.18
CA SER A 250 0.01 20.97 -6.78
C SER A 250 1.35 20.43 -6.33
N ALA A 251 1.86 20.95 -5.21
CA ALA A 251 2.89 20.28 -4.43
C ALA A 251 2.24 19.18 -3.56
N LEU A 252 2.82 17.98 -3.54
CA LEU A 252 2.34 16.85 -2.75
C LEU A 252 3.15 16.72 -1.46
N VAL A 253 2.45 16.61 -0.34
CA VAL A 253 2.99 16.50 1.01
C VAL A 253 2.39 15.27 1.68
N PHE A 254 3.22 14.32 2.09
CA PHE A 254 2.77 13.11 2.79
C PHE A 254 2.88 13.31 4.29
N VAL A 255 1.74 13.27 4.99
CA VAL A 255 1.61 13.64 6.41
C VAL A 255 2.03 12.50 7.35
N LYS A 256 1.94 11.26 6.88
CA LYS A 256 2.35 10.06 7.62
C LYS A 256 3.51 9.38 6.91
N LYS A 257 4.45 8.82 7.67
CA LYS A 257 5.50 8.00 7.08
C LYS A 257 4.88 6.72 6.51
N PRO A 258 5.37 6.22 5.36
CA PRO A 258 4.97 4.92 4.83
C PRO A 258 4.99 3.78 5.85
N GLU A 259 5.93 3.83 6.80
CA GLU A 259 6.11 2.83 7.85
C GLU A 259 4.99 2.84 8.89
N GLU A 260 4.39 3.99 9.15
CA GLU A 260 3.27 4.16 10.10
C GLU A 260 1.94 3.66 9.53
N LEU A 261 1.87 3.45 8.20
CA LEU A 261 0.73 2.91 7.48
C LEU A 261 0.83 1.38 7.28
N LYS A 262 1.85 0.72 7.83
CA LYS A 262 1.93 -0.74 7.82
C LYS A 262 0.81 -1.31 8.71
N PRO A 263 -0.06 -2.19 8.21
CA PRO A 263 -1.01 -2.88 9.05
C PRO A 263 -0.24 -3.67 10.11
N PRO A 264 -0.74 -3.72 11.34
CA PRO A 264 -0.05 -4.43 12.42
C PRO A 264 0.20 -5.88 12.00
N ALA A 265 1.37 -6.41 12.32
CA ALA A 265 1.69 -7.80 12.06
C ALA A 265 0.63 -8.68 12.73
N ILE A 266 -0.18 -9.38 11.92
CA ILE A 266 -1.16 -10.32 12.42
C ILE A 266 -0.39 -11.46 13.09
N LYS A 267 -0.37 -11.46 14.42
CA LYS A 267 0.15 -12.59 15.19
C LYS A 267 -0.85 -13.72 15.09
N VAL A 268 -0.73 -14.54 14.06
CA VAL A 268 -1.49 -15.79 13.96
C VAL A 268 -0.95 -16.71 15.06
N LYS A 269 -1.70 -16.87 16.15
CA LYS A 269 -1.44 -17.95 17.12
C LYS A 269 -1.93 -19.23 16.47
N TYR A 270 -1.01 -20.03 15.94
CA TYR A 270 -1.32 -21.40 15.54
C TYR A 270 -1.60 -22.20 16.82
N THR A 271 -2.87 -22.43 17.12
CA THR A 271 -3.25 -23.50 18.04
C THR A 271 -3.33 -24.77 17.21
N SER A 272 -2.34 -25.66 17.37
CA SER A 272 -2.43 -27.00 16.80
C SER A 272 -3.75 -27.64 17.25
N PRO A 273 -4.60 -28.13 16.33
CA PRO A 273 -5.81 -28.86 16.69
C PRO A 273 -5.50 -30.22 17.33
N LEU A 274 -4.23 -30.65 17.30
CA LEU A 274 -3.74 -31.83 18.00
C LEU A 274 -2.79 -31.35 19.10
N GLY A 275 -3.33 -31.22 20.31
CA GLY A 275 -2.53 -31.07 21.52
C GLY A 275 -1.58 -32.25 21.63
N HIS A 276 -0.28 -31.96 21.53
CA HIS A 276 0.75 -32.81 22.11
C HIS A 276 0.96 -32.40 23.57
#